data_AF-A0A950EW89-F1
#
_entry.id   AF-A0A950EW89-F1
#
_cell.length_a   1.000
_cell.length_b   1.000
_cell.length_c   1.000
_cell.angle_alpha   90.00
_cell.angle_beta   90.00
_cell.angle_gamma   90.00
#
_symmetry.space_group_name_H-M   'P 1'
#
loop_
_entity.id
_entity.type
_entity.pdbx_description
1 polymer ?
#
loop_
_entity_poly.entity_id
_entity_poly.type
_entity_poly.pdbx_seq_one_letter_code
_entity_poly.pdbx_strand_id
1 'polypeptide(L)'
;ELHRLLPGVRTEVVPGVTSMSAAAARVGLELARLDGRLLVIPAAYGLDRLPTTLDEFATVCLLKVNTVFDRLLDRLRSIPRPFHAVYVERVGMPGERVVTDLDSLRGQKLPYFSMVLLRRRPDGSTAGQRKGPNHG
;
A
#
# COMPACT_ATOMS: atom_id res chain seq x y z
N GLU A 1 16.75 -12.04 17.35
CA GLU A 1 17.33 -13.39 17.30
C GLU A 1 18.85 -13.42 17.29
N LEU A 2 19.56 -12.83 16.32
CA LEU A 2 21.03 -12.91 16.29
C LEU A 2 21.73 -12.34 17.54
N HIS A 3 21.34 -11.14 17.98
CA HIS A 3 21.81 -10.53 19.25
C HIS A 3 21.52 -11.39 20.49
N ARG A 4 20.45 -12.21 20.45
CA ARG A 4 20.06 -13.12 21.54
C ARG A 4 20.94 -14.37 21.55
N LEU A 5 21.31 -14.86 20.36
CA LEU A 5 22.11 -16.08 20.20
C LEU A 5 23.62 -15.85 20.41
N LEU A 6 24.11 -14.63 20.15
CA LEU A 6 25.54 -14.28 20.23
C LEU A 6 25.73 -12.89 20.87
N PRO A 7 25.47 -12.74 22.19
CA PRO A 7 25.47 -11.44 22.87
C PRO A 7 26.84 -10.72 22.88
N GLY A 8 27.94 -11.43 22.68
CA GLY A 8 29.29 -10.85 22.60
C GLY A 8 29.73 -10.39 21.20
N VAL A 9 28.93 -10.65 20.17
CA VAL A 9 29.24 -10.24 18.79
C VAL A 9 28.63 -8.88 18.51
N ARG A 10 29.46 -7.92 18.08
CA ARG A 10 28.98 -6.60 17.63
C ARG A 10 28.17 -6.78 16.35
N THR A 11 26.93 -6.31 16.35
CA THR A 11 26.08 -6.31 15.15
C THR A 11 25.58 -4.90 14.85
N GLU A 12 25.30 -4.66 13.57
CA GLU A 12 24.82 -3.39 13.05
C GLU A 12 23.68 -3.66 12.06
N VAL A 13 22.71 -2.74 11.98
CA VAL A 13 21.60 -2.80 11.02
C VAL A 13 21.87 -1.80 9.91
N VAL A 14 22.06 -2.28 8.68
CA VAL A 14 22.12 -1.43 7.49
C VAL A 14 20.70 -1.23 6.95
N PRO A 15 20.16 0.00 6.93
CA PRO A 15 18.82 0.25 6.42
C PRO A 15 18.76 0.00 4.91
N GLY A 16 17.61 -0.47 4.44
CA GLY A 16 17.34 -0.68 3.02
C GLY A 16 16.05 -0.01 2.57
N VAL A 17 15.85 0.05 1.25
CA VAL A 17 14.59 0.50 0.66
C VAL A 17 13.53 -0.57 0.90
N THR A 18 12.44 -0.21 1.59
CA THR A 18 11.34 -1.15 1.86
C THR A 18 10.50 -1.40 0.60
N SER A 19 9.87 -2.57 0.51
CA SER A 19 9.06 -2.96 -0.66
C SER A 19 7.89 -2.01 -0.91
N MET A 20 7.30 -1.43 0.13
CA MET A 20 6.21 -0.45 -0.01
C MET A 20 6.66 0.85 -0.67
N SER A 21 7.87 1.35 -0.36
CA SER A 21 8.40 2.57 -0.98
C SER A 21 8.83 2.31 -2.41
N ALA A 22 9.42 1.14 -2.68
CA ALA A 22 9.73 0.70 -4.04
C ALA A 22 8.45 0.56 -4.89
N ALA A 23 7.41 -0.10 -4.36
CA ALA A 23 6.13 -0.26 -5.06
C ALA A 23 5.44 1.07 -5.33
N ALA A 24 5.41 1.97 -4.34
CA ALA A 24 4.81 3.29 -4.50
C ALA A 24 5.54 4.11 -5.57
N ALA A 25 6.88 4.16 -5.54
CA ALA A 25 7.68 4.79 -6.59
C ALA A 25 7.42 4.16 -7.96
N ARG A 26 7.33 2.84 -8.02
CA ARG A 26 7.12 2.08 -9.26
C ARG A 26 5.79 2.40 -9.96
N VAL A 27 4.75 2.74 -9.19
CA VAL A 27 3.41 3.05 -9.70
C VAL A 27 3.09 4.55 -9.67
N GLY A 28 4.07 5.40 -9.38
CA GLY A 28 3.90 6.85 -9.31
C GLY A 28 2.95 7.31 -8.20
N LEU A 29 2.84 6.54 -7.11
CA LEU A 29 1.96 6.83 -5.99
C LEU A 29 2.74 7.45 -4.84
N GLU A 30 2.24 8.56 -4.32
CA GLU A 30 2.76 9.14 -3.08
C GLU A 30 2.19 8.40 -1.87
N LEU A 31 3.07 7.88 -1.02
CA LEU A 31 2.66 7.13 0.17
C LEU A 31 1.91 8.01 1.17
N ALA A 32 2.29 9.27 1.34
CA ALA A 32 1.62 10.24 2.19
C ALA A 32 1.75 11.64 1.57
N ARG A 33 0.71 12.47 1.74
CA ARG A 33 0.66 13.87 1.26
C ARG A 33 -0.06 14.71 2.32
N LEU A 34 0.51 15.86 2.68
CA LEU A 34 -0.04 16.79 3.69
C LEU A 34 -0.34 16.09 5.02
N ASP A 35 -1.58 16.18 5.50
CA ASP A 35 -2.14 15.56 6.70
C ASP A 35 -2.56 14.09 6.49
N GLY A 36 -2.38 13.56 5.28
CA GLY A 36 -2.74 12.20 4.92
C GLY A 36 -1.90 11.15 5.63
N ARG A 37 -2.55 10.34 6.47
CA ARG A 37 -1.93 9.22 7.19
C ARG A 37 -1.69 8.00 6.30
N LEU A 38 -0.63 7.26 6.59
CA LEU A 38 -0.25 6.00 5.95
C LEU A 38 -0.38 4.84 6.94
N LEU A 39 -1.05 3.76 6.53
CA LEU A 39 -1.06 2.49 7.26
C LEU A 39 -0.32 1.42 6.46
N VAL A 40 0.48 0.61 7.15
CA VAL A 40 1.15 -0.57 6.59
C VAL A 40 0.79 -1.76 7.46
N ILE A 41 0.14 -2.78 6.88
CA ILE A 41 -0.36 -3.92 7.65
C ILE A 41 -0.28 -5.20 6.81
N PRO A 42 0.05 -6.37 7.41
CA PRO A 42 -0.14 -7.64 6.73
C PRO A 42 -1.63 -7.85 6.42
N ALA A 43 -1.94 -8.25 5.20
CA ALA A 43 -3.32 -8.35 4.71
C ALA A 43 -4.19 -9.25 5.61
N ALA A 44 -3.62 -10.30 6.20
CA ALA A 44 -4.30 -11.21 7.11
C ALA A 44 -5.00 -10.52 8.31
N TYR A 45 -4.52 -9.35 8.76
CA TYR A 45 -5.05 -8.65 9.94
C TYR A 45 -5.87 -7.40 9.62
N GLY A 46 -5.90 -6.97 8.34
CA GLY A 46 -6.48 -5.68 7.95
C GLY A 46 -7.87 -5.73 7.33
N LEU A 47 -8.29 -6.89 6.81
CA LEU A 47 -9.45 -6.96 5.90
C LEU A 47 -10.78 -6.58 6.54
N ASP A 48 -11.00 -6.93 7.80
CA ASP A 48 -12.34 -6.79 8.40
C ASP A 48 -12.65 -5.33 8.80
N ARG A 49 -11.63 -4.48 8.90
CA ARG A 49 -11.75 -3.04 9.22
C ARG A 49 -11.42 -2.14 8.03
N LEU A 50 -11.38 -2.69 6.80
CA LEU A 50 -11.01 -1.93 5.62
C LEU A 50 -11.83 -0.65 5.40
N PRO A 51 -13.16 -0.63 5.59
CA PRO A 51 -13.94 0.61 5.41
C PRO A 51 -13.44 1.72 6.33
N THR A 52 -13.42 1.47 7.64
CA THR A 52 -12.95 2.43 8.66
C THR A 52 -11.50 2.83 8.43
N THR A 53 -10.65 1.87 8.05
CA THR A 53 -9.25 2.13 7.72
C THR A 53 -9.12 3.13 6.57
N LEU A 54 -9.94 3.02 5.52
CA LEU A 54 -9.88 3.93 4.38
C LEU A 54 -10.45 5.32 4.68
N ASP A 55 -11.30 5.45 5.69
CA ASP A 55 -11.76 6.75 6.18
C ASP A 55 -10.64 7.47 6.95
N GLU A 56 -9.88 6.72 7.75
CA GLU A 56 -8.84 7.26 8.61
C GLU A 56 -7.50 7.50 7.91
N PHE A 57 -7.13 6.62 6.97
CA PHE A 57 -5.83 6.61 6.32
C PHE A 57 -5.96 6.92 4.84
N ALA A 58 -5.22 7.93 4.39
CA ALA A 58 -5.21 8.32 2.98
C ALA A 58 -4.58 7.23 2.10
N THR A 59 -3.57 6.52 2.61
CA THR A 59 -2.95 5.36 1.96
C THR A 59 -2.90 4.16 2.89
N VAL A 60 -3.20 2.98 2.35
CA VAL A 60 -3.08 1.69 3.05
C VAL A 60 -2.24 0.74 2.19
N CYS A 61 -1.14 0.25 2.74
CA CYS A 61 -0.31 -0.80 2.16
C CYS A 61 -0.65 -2.14 2.81
N LEU A 62 -1.33 -3.02 2.06
CA LEU A 62 -1.62 -4.38 2.47
C LEU A 62 -0.50 -5.31 2.00
N LEU A 63 0.30 -5.84 2.92
CA LEU A 63 1.42 -6.73 2.61
C LEU A 63 0.96 -8.19 2.53
N LYS A 64 1.60 -8.99 1.68
CA LYS A 64 1.41 -10.46 1.60
C LYS A 64 -0.05 -10.82 1.33
N VAL A 65 -0.62 -10.21 0.30
CA VAL A 65 -2.06 -10.38 -0.04
C VAL A 65 -2.37 -11.76 -0.63
N ASN A 66 -1.36 -12.53 -1.02
CA ASN A 66 -1.50 -13.77 -1.77
C ASN A 66 -2.45 -14.81 -1.17
N THR A 67 -2.52 -14.92 0.15
CA THR A 67 -3.40 -15.92 0.80
C THR A 67 -4.83 -15.45 1.01
N VAL A 68 -5.10 -14.15 0.85
CA VAL A 68 -6.39 -13.54 1.17
C VAL A 68 -6.93 -12.65 0.05
N PHE A 69 -6.35 -12.74 -1.15
CA PHE A 69 -6.61 -11.78 -2.23
C PHE A 69 -8.07 -11.79 -2.70
N ASP A 70 -8.67 -12.96 -2.93
CA ASP A 70 -10.08 -13.04 -3.36
C ASP A 70 -11.03 -12.45 -2.31
N ARG A 71 -10.77 -12.73 -1.02
CA ARG A 71 -11.50 -12.12 0.10
C ARG A 71 -11.29 -10.61 0.18
N LEU A 72 -10.07 -10.12 -0.05
CA LEU A 72 -9.78 -8.69 -0.16
C LEU A 72 -10.59 -8.07 -1.30
N LEU A 73 -10.60 -8.69 -2.48
CA LEU A 73 -11.34 -8.22 -3.63
C LEU A 73 -12.84 -8.13 -3.35
N ASP A 74 -13.42 -9.14 -2.70
CA ASP A 74 -14.83 -9.12 -2.26
C ASP A 74 -15.10 -7.97 -1.28
N ARG A 75 -14.20 -7.72 -0.33
CA ARG A 75 -14.32 -6.58 0.59
C ARG A 75 -14.24 -5.25 -0.14
N LEU A 76 -13.27 -5.07 -1.04
CA LEU A 76 -13.13 -3.82 -1.82
C LEU A 76 -14.37 -3.54 -2.68
N ARG A 77 -15.04 -4.57 -3.20
CA ARG A 77 -16.31 -4.41 -3.95
C ARG A 77 -17.46 -3.91 -3.08
N SER A 78 -17.47 -4.22 -1.79
CA SER A 78 -18.52 -3.78 -0.85
C SER A 78 -18.35 -2.32 -0.39
N ILE A 79 -17.18 -1.73 -0.60
CA ILE A 79 -16.89 -0.36 -0.20
C ILE A 79 -17.28 0.55 -1.39
N PRO A 80 -18.04 1.64 -1.18
CA PRO A 80 -18.22 2.67 -2.21
C PRO A 80 -16.86 3.07 -2.78
N ARG A 81 -16.74 3.54 -4.02
CA ARG A 81 -15.43 3.74 -4.68
C ARG A 81 -14.83 5.16 -4.57
N PRO A 82 -14.48 5.73 -3.41
CA PRO A 82 -13.60 6.89 -3.35
C PRO A 82 -12.13 6.48 -3.23
N PHE A 83 -11.70 5.31 -3.74
CA PHE A 83 -10.30 4.88 -3.66
C PHE A 83 -9.77 4.27 -4.98
N HIS A 84 -8.46 4.36 -5.16
CA HIS A 84 -7.67 3.68 -6.18
C HIS A 84 -6.94 2.50 -5.54
N ALA A 85 -6.89 1.36 -6.23
CA ALA A 85 -6.22 0.15 -5.75
C ALA A 85 -5.23 -0.33 -6.81
N VAL A 86 -4.00 -0.66 -6.38
CA VAL A 86 -2.97 -1.22 -7.27
C VAL A 86 -2.36 -2.43 -6.60
N TYR A 87 -2.40 -3.56 -7.30
CA TYR A 87 -1.65 -4.74 -6.93
C TYR A 87 -0.23 -4.66 -7.49
N VAL A 88 0.76 -5.01 -6.67
CA VAL A 88 2.16 -5.12 -7.07
C VAL A 88 2.75 -6.40 -6.50
N GLU A 89 3.42 -7.19 -7.34
CA GLU A 89 4.20 -8.35 -6.91
C GLU A 89 5.64 -8.26 -7.38
N ARG A 90 6.54 -8.85 -6.58
CA ARG A 90 7.96 -9.02 -6.89
C ARG A 90 8.64 -7.71 -7.32
N VAL A 91 8.27 -6.59 -6.69
CA VAL A 91 8.84 -5.28 -7.02
C VAL A 91 10.36 -5.29 -6.91
N GLY A 92 11.04 -4.81 -7.96
CA GLY A 92 12.50 -4.83 -8.07
C GLY A 92 13.12 -6.21 -8.32
N MET A 93 12.32 -7.25 -8.58
CA MET A 93 12.78 -8.61 -8.84
C MET A 93 12.35 -9.09 -10.23
N PRO A 94 13.00 -10.14 -10.80
CA PRO A 94 12.52 -10.79 -12.01
C PRO A 94 11.06 -11.27 -11.87
N GLY A 95 10.26 -10.99 -12.89
CA GLY A 95 8.83 -11.29 -12.87
C GLY A 95 8.00 -10.32 -12.01
N GLU A 96 8.48 -9.09 -11.82
CA GLU A 96 7.66 -7.99 -11.32
C GLU A 96 6.39 -7.83 -12.14
N ARG A 97 5.26 -7.63 -11.47
CA ARG A 97 3.97 -7.36 -12.13
C ARG A 97 3.18 -6.31 -11.34
N VAL A 98 2.63 -5.34 -12.07
CA VAL A 98 1.75 -4.29 -11.56
C VAL A 98 0.40 -4.46 -12.22
N VAL A 99 -0.68 -4.49 -11.43
CA VAL A 99 -2.04 -4.70 -11.93
C VAL A 99 -3.00 -3.72 -11.28
N THR A 100 -3.72 -2.95 -12.10
CA THR A 100 -4.76 -2.01 -11.67
C THR A 100 -6.16 -2.59 -11.78
N ASP A 101 -6.38 -3.51 -12.73
CA ASP A 101 -7.60 -4.32 -12.79
C ASP A 101 -7.46 -5.54 -11.85
N LEU A 102 -7.79 -5.34 -10.58
CA LEU A 102 -7.69 -6.38 -9.56
C LEU A 102 -8.60 -7.57 -9.83
N ASP A 103 -9.69 -7.40 -10.59
CA ASP A 103 -10.61 -8.49 -10.90
C ASP A 103 -9.96 -9.54 -11.82
N SER A 104 -9.03 -9.12 -12.68
CA SER A 104 -8.25 -10.02 -13.53
C SER A 104 -7.42 -11.06 -12.74
N LEU A 105 -7.12 -10.78 -11.47
CA LEU A 105 -6.31 -11.64 -10.60
C LEU A 105 -7.12 -12.67 -9.81
N ARG A 106 -8.45 -12.63 -9.87
CA ARG A 106 -9.31 -13.54 -9.10
C ARG A 106 -8.99 -15.01 -9.40
N GLY A 107 -8.90 -15.83 -8.36
CA GLY A 107 -8.62 -17.27 -8.47
C GLY A 107 -7.21 -17.61 -8.96
N GLN A 108 -6.35 -16.63 -9.23
CA GLN A 108 -4.95 -16.89 -9.57
C GLN A 108 -4.14 -17.26 -8.32
N LYS A 109 -3.13 -18.11 -8.51
CA LYS A 109 -2.13 -18.38 -7.47
C LYS A 109 -1.11 -17.23 -7.42
N LEU A 110 -1.27 -16.34 -6.45
CA LEU A 110 -0.41 -15.17 -6.27
C LEU A 110 0.84 -15.49 -5.41
N PRO A 111 1.99 -14.82 -5.66
CA PRO A 111 3.23 -15.04 -4.91
C PRO A 111 3.23 -14.32 -3.54
N TYR A 112 4.01 -14.85 -2.58
CA TYR A 112 4.16 -14.25 -1.24
C TYR A 112 4.62 -12.79 -1.25
N PHE A 113 5.56 -12.44 -2.13
CA PHE A 113 6.03 -11.06 -2.33
C PHE A 113 5.01 -10.28 -3.17
N SER A 114 3.84 -10.07 -2.61
CA SER A 114 2.74 -9.31 -3.21
C SER A 114 2.18 -8.31 -2.20
N MET A 115 1.65 -7.21 -2.71
CA MET A 115 0.94 -6.22 -1.91
C MET A 115 -0.15 -5.52 -2.72
N VAL A 116 -1.10 -4.92 -2.02
CA VAL A 116 -2.05 -3.96 -2.60
C VAL A 116 -1.85 -2.61 -1.94
N LEU A 117 -1.68 -1.58 -2.77
CA LEU A 117 -1.68 -0.18 -2.38
C LEU A 117 -3.09 0.38 -2.61
N LEU A 118 -3.75 0.78 -1.52
CA LEU A 118 -5.04 1.48 -1.57
C LEU A 118 -4.79 2.96 -1.29
N ARG A 119 -5.36 3.85 -2.10
CA ARG A 119 -5.25 5.30 -1.95
C ARG A 119 -6.62 5.93 -2.06
N ARG A 120 -7.04 6.68 -1.05
CA ARG A 120 -8.27 7.48 -1.13
C ARG A 120 -8.09 8.57 -2.20
N ARG A 121 -9.10 8.75 -3.05
CA ARG A 121 -9.19 9.89 -3.98
C ARG A 121 -9.49 11.14 -3.15
N PRO A 122 -8.84 12.28 -3.43
CA PRO A 122 -9.27 13.54 -2.87
C PRO A 122 -10.75 13.77 -3.20
N ASP A 123 -11.51 14.21 -2.23
CA ASP A 123 -12.80 14.80 -2.48
C ASP A 123 -12.60 16.08 -3.31
N GLY A 124 -13.38 16.24 -4.38
CA GLY A 124 -13.27 17.43 -5.25
C GLY A 124 -13.51 18.77 -4.53
N SER A 125 -13.93 18.74 -3.26
CA SER A 125 -14.17 19.88 -2.38
C SER A 125 -12.90 20.52 -1.81
N THR A 126 -11.75 19.85 -1.84
CA THR A 126 -10.49 20.39 -1.28
C THR A 126 -9.58 21.04 -2.33
N ALA A 127 -10.09 21.27 -3.55
CA ALA A 127 -9.48 22.19 -4.51
C ALA A 127 -9.73 23.66 -4.10
N GLY A 128 -9.39 24.01 -2.86
CA GLY A 128 -9.42 25.36 -2.32
C GLY A 128 -8.31 26.20 -2.95
N GLN A 129 -8.71 27.08 -3.86
CA GLN A 129 -8.10 28.37 -4.23
C GLN A 129 -6.65 28.58 -3.76
N ARG A 130 -5.70 28.40 -4.67
CA ARG A 130 -4.40 29.10 -4.59
C ARG A 130 -4.45 30.33 -5.49
N LYS A 131 -4.77 31.50 -4.91
CA LYS A 131 -4.26 32.77 -5.44
C LYS A 131 -2.74 32.74 -5.23
N GLY A 132 -1.98 32.74 -6.31
CA GLY A 132 -0.52 32.88 -6.25
C GLY A 132 -0.13 34.23 -5.66
N PRO A 133 1.02 34.33 -4.98
CA PRO A 133 1.49 35.60 -4.44
C PRO A 133 1.85 36.54 -5.59
N ASN A 134 1.14 37.66 -5.65
CA ASN A 134 1.42 38.81 -6.48
C ASN A 134 2.85 39.29 -6.20
N HIS A 135 3.74 39.19 -7.18
CA HIS A 135 5.04 39.85 -7.14
C HIS A 135 4.97 40.99 -8.16
N GLY A 136 4.90 42.21 -7.64
CA GLY A 136 5.12 43.44 -8.40
C GLY A 136 6.61 43.72 -8.59
#